data_AF-A0A956TEJ9-F1
#
_entry.id   AF-A0A956TEJ9-F1
#
_cell.length_a   1.000
_cell.length_b   1.000
_cell.length_c   1.000
_cell.angle_alpha   90.00
_cell.angle_beta   90.00
_cell.angle_gamma   90.00
#
_symmetry.space_group_name_H-M   'P 1'
#
loop_
_entity.id
_entity.type
_entity.pdbx_description
1 polymer ?
#
loop_
_entity_poly.entity_id
_entity_poly.type
_entity_poly.pdbx_seq_one_letter_code
_entity_poly.pdbx_strand_id
1 'polypeptide(L)'
;MVDPQQSGMFSRFSRVEQHFLKKLQSAIKADSTCDLNFVIVLRRKATPVLELVARQGHQTQPVQVQVHGLRPVRYHLRTLNTPLGRRLRRLFSLALGEDNLDVASSLEDAQLTWVFRVHYPEEVVRRLSG
;
A
#
# COMPACT_ATOMS: atom_id res chain seq x y z
N MET A 1 -4.66 11.00 15.78
CA MET A 1 -6.07 10.56 15.90
C MET A 1 -6.51 9.98 14.57
N VAL A 2 -7.08 8.78 14.56
CA VAL A 2 -7.63 8.17 13.34
C VAL A 2 -9.08 8.65 13.23
N ASP A 3 -9.43 9.23 12.09
CA ASP A 3 -10.77 9.77 11.83
C ASP A 3 -11.84 8.67 11.96
N PRO A 4 -12.89 8.83 12.78
CA PRO A 4 -13.94 7.82 12.97
C PRO A 4 -14.70 7.46 11.67
N GLN A 5 -14.55 8.24 10.60
CA GLN A 5 -15.05 7.88 9.27
C GLN A 5 -14.30 6.71 8.59
N GLN A 6 -13.10 6.34 9.05
CA GLN A 6 -12.31 5.29 8.39
C GLN A 6 -12.79 3.86 8.72
N SER A 7 -13.39 3.63 9.90
CA SER A 7 -13.81 2.27 10.32
C SER A 7 -14.94 1.69 9.46
N GLY A 8 -15.89 2.50 9.00
CA GLY A 8 -16.93 2.08 8.05
C GLY A 8 -16.46 2.06 6.59
N MET A 9 -15.28 2.62 6.29
CA MET A 9 -14.75 2.70 4.95
C MET A 9 -14.09 1.39 4.49
N PHE A 10 -13.56 0.61 5.44
CA PHE A 10 -12.80 -0.61 5.12
C PHE A 10 -13.66 -1.82 4.71
N SER A 11 -14.95 -1.86 5.06
CA SER A 11 -15.86 -2.99 4.75
C SER A 11 -16.04 -3.23 3.24
N ARG A 12 -15.77 -2.20 2.43
CA ARG A 12 -15.90 -2.20 0.97
C ARG A 12 -14.70 -2.83 0.26
N PHE A 13 -13.64 -3.15 1.00
CA PHE A 13 -12.38 -3.68 0.50
C PHE A 13 -12.28 -5.18 0.80
N SER A 14 -11.59 -5.91 -0.06
CA SER A 14 -11.23 -7.31 0.18
C SER A 14 -10.37 -7.45 1.45
N ARG A 15 -10.34 -8.64 2.04
CA ARG A 15 -9.52 -8.91 3.23
C ARG A 15 -8.03 -8.61 2.99
N VAL A 16 -7.53 -8.83 1.78
CA VAL A 16 -6.14 -8.52 1.40
C VAL A 16 -5.89 -7.02 1.37
N GLU A 17 -6.78 -6.24 0.77
CA GLU A 17 -6.70 -4.77 0.76
C GLU A 17 -6.80 -4.20 2.18
N GLN A 18 -7.71 -4.72 3.01
CA GLN A 18 -7.83 -4.31 4.42
C GLN A 18 -6.56 -4.62 5.22
N HIS A 19 -6.00 -5.82 5.04
CA HIS A 19 -4.75 -6.22 5.68
C HIS A 19 -3.58 -5.34 5.27
N PHE A 20 -3.48 -5.03 3.98
CA PHE A 20 -2.48 -4.10 3.46
C PHE A 20 -2.62 -2.69 4.06
N LEU A 21 -3.83 -2.13 4.11
CA LEU A 21 -4.07 -0.80 4.67
C LEU A 21 -3.74 -0.75 6.17
N LYS A 22 -4.03 -1.81 6.92
CA LYS A 22 -3.63 -1.95 8.33
C LYS A 22 -2.11 -1.99 8.47
N LYS A 23 -1.42 -2.79 7.66
CA LYS A 23 0.06 -2.84 7.63
C LYS A 23 0.68 -1.49 7.32
N LEU A 24 0.17 -0.78 6.32
CA LEU A 24 0.63 0.56 5.95
C LEU A 24 0.42 1.56 7.09
N GLN A 25 -0.75 1.53 7.75
CA GLN A 25 -1.02 2.39 8.89
C GLN A 25 -0.09 2.09 10.08
N SER A 26 0.19 0.82 10.34
CA SER A 26 1.13 0.42 11.39
C SER A 26 2.56 0.90 11.09
N ALA A 27 3.02 0.80 9.84
CA ALA A 27 4.35 1.26 9.45
C ALA A 27 4.52 2.78 9.64
N ILE A 28 3.50 3.57 9.28
CA ILE A 28 3.50 5.02 9.51
C ILE A 28 3.56 5.34 11.00
N LYS A 29 2.79 4.63 11.82
CA LYS A 29 2.76 4.84 13.28
C LYS A 29 4.06 4.41 13.96
N ALA A 30 4.73 3.38 13.44
CA ALA A 30 5.96 2.84 14.01
C ALA A 30 7.18 3.73 13.72
N ASP A 31 7.17 4.43 12.60
CA ASP A 31 8.24 5.37 12.24
C ASP A 31 7.89 6.78 12.77
N SER A 32 8.41 7.12 13.96
CA SER A 32 8.21 8.42 14.60
C SER A 32 8.78 9.61 13.80
N THR A 33 9.58 9.34 12.77
CA THR A 33 10.13 10.34 11.84
C THR A 33 9.33 10.42 10.52
N CYS A 34 8.32 9.57 10.36
CA CYS A 34 7.45 9.53 9.20
C CYS A 34 6.35 10.59 9.33
N ASP A 35 6.55 11.69 8.63
CA ASP A 35 5.58 12.77 8.45
C ASP A 35 4.57 12.48 7.32
N LEU A 36 4.55 11.24 6.81
CA LEU A 36 3.67 10.81 5.73
C LEU A 36 2.30 10.41 6.26
N ASN A 37 1.26 10.91 5.62
CA ASN A 37 -0.11 10.47 5.84
C ASN A 37 -0.75 10.04 4.52
N PHE A 38 -1.68 9.08 4.57
CA PHE A 38 -2.41 8.64 3.39
C PHE A 38 -3.89 8.92 3.53
N VAL A 39 -4.47 9.47 2.47
CA VAL A 39 -5.93 9.57 2.30
C VAL A 39 -6.33 8.58 1.22
N ILE A 40 -7.27 7.69 1.56
CA ILE A 40 -7.84 6.75 0.59
C ILE A 40 -8.92 7.51 -0.18
N VAL A 41 -8.76 7.61 -1.49
CA VAL A 41 -9.64 8.42 -2.35
C VAL A 41 -10.70 7.57 -3.03
N LEU A 42 -10.33 6.41 -3.57
CA LEU A 42 -11.26 5.59 -4.34
C LEU A 42 -10.84 4.10 -4.38
N ARG A 43 -11.84 3.22 -4.50
CA ARG A 43 -11.68 1.84 -4.96
C ARG A 43 -12.47 1.66 -6.25
N ARG A 44 -11.79 1.36 -7.35
CA ARG A 44 -12.48 1.02 -8.60
C ARG A 44 -13.04 -0.40 -8.48
N LYS A 45 -14.34 -0.61 -8.72
CA LYS A 45 -14.94 -1.96 -8.61
C LYS A 45 -14.53 -2.88 -9.77
N ALA A 46 -14.32 -2.31 -10.96
CA ALA A 46 -13.97 -3.06 -12.17
C ALA A 46 -12.49 -3.51 -12.21
N THR A 47 -11.63 -2.84 -11.46
CA THR A 47 -10.20 -3.13 -11.36
C THR A 47 -9.79 -2.97 -9.89
N PRO A 48 -9.23 -3.97 -9.21
CA PRO A 48 -8.89 -3.92 -7.79
C PRO A 48 -7.69 -2.98 -7.53
N VAL A 49 -7.92 -1.69 -7.77
CA VAL A 49 -7.00 -0.58 -7.65
C VAL A 49 -7.46 0.26 -6.47
N LEU A 50 -6.57 0.40 -5.49
CA LEU A 50 -6.67 1.38 -4.42
C LEU A 50 -6.03 2.68 -4.91
N GLU A 51 -6.80 3.76 -4.95
CA GLU A 51 -6.26 5.09 -5.19
C GLU A 51 -6.06 5.79 -3.83
N LEU A 52 -4.80 6.11 -3.55
CA LEU A 52 -4.35 6.78 -2.34
C LEU A 52 -3.71 8.12 -2.72
N VAL A 53 -3.75 9.07 -1.79
CA VAL A 53 -2.96 10.29 -1.85
C VAL A 53 -2.04 10.30 -0.65
N ALA A 54 -0.75 10.15 -0.91
CA ALA A 54 0.29 10.38 0.09
C ALA A 54 0.46 11.89 0.30
N ARG A 55 0.56 12.32 1.56
CA ARG A 55 0.73 13.72 1.95
C ARG A 55 1.94 13.85 2.85
N GLN A 56 2.77 14.85 2.58
CA GLN A 56 3.93 15.23 3.39
C GLN A 56 3.96 16.75 3.52
N GLY A 57 3.53 17.30 4.65
CA GLY A 57 3.28 18.75 4.78
C GLY A 57 2.30 19.23 3.71
N HIS A 58 2.73 20.16 2.85
CA HIS A 58 1.95 20.66 1.71
C HIS A 58 2.08 19.84 0.42
N GLN A 59 3.04 18.90 0.37
CA GLN A 59 3.23 18.06 -0.80
C GLN A 59 2.19 16.94 -0.82
N THR A 60 1.64 16.67 -2.01
CA THR A 60 0.74 15.55 -2.24
C THR A 60 1.21 14.73 -3.42
N GLN A 61 1.01 13.42 -3.33
CA GLN A 61 1.46 12.48 -4.35
C GLN A 61 0.37 11.43 -4.56
N PRO A 62 -0.21 11.32 -5.78
CA PRO A 62 -1.11 10.22 -6.11
C PRO A 62 -0.35 8.89 -6.11
N VAL A 63 -1.00 7.87 -5.58
CA VAL A 63 -0.45 6.53 -5.43
C VAL A 63 -1.55 5.53 -5.79
N GLN A 64 -1.25 4.64 -6.72
CA GLN A 64 -2.14 3.53 -7.07
C GLN A 64 -1.54 2.23 -6.55
N VAL A 65 -2.38 1.41 -5.90
CA VAL A 65 -1.98 0.09 -5.41
C VAL A 65 -2.93 -0.95 -5.97
N GLN A 66 -2.42 -1.87 -6.78
CA GLN A 66 -3.18 -3.05 -7.19
C GLN A 66 -2.72 -4.26 -6.40
N VAL A 67 -3.68 -5.12 -6.03
CA VAL A 67 -3.42 -6.33 -5.25
C VAL A 67 -3.82 -7.54 -6.08
N HIS A 68 -2.88 -8.47 -6.29
CA HIS A 68 -3.09 -9.67 -7.10
C HIS A 68 -2.66 -10.94 -6.36
N GLY A 69 -3.46 -11.99 -6.52
CA GLY A 69 -3.12 -13.32 -6.02
C GLY A 69 -3.11 -13.43 -4.49
N LEU A 70 -2.92 -14.66 -4.02
CA LEU A 70 -2.84 -15.01 -2.59
C LEU A 70 -1.59 -15.83 -2.25
N ARG A 71 -0.87 -16.37 -3.25
CA ARG A 71 0.31 -17.24 -3.09
C ARG A 71 1.27 -17.11 -4.31
N PRO A 72 2.17 -16.13 -4.37
CA PRO A 72 2.33 -15.00 -3.44
C PRO A 72 1.27 -13.92 -3.66
N VAL A 73 1.09 -13.04 -2.66
CA VAL A 73 0.35 -11.79 -2.86
C VAL A 73 1.28 -10.80 -3.55
N ARG A 74 0.81 -10.18 -4.64
CA ARG A 74 1.56 -9.17 -5.39
C ARG A 74 0.91 -7.81 -5.21
N TYR A 75 1.69 -6.84 -4.78
CA TYR A 75 1.29 -5.44 -4.68
C TYR A 75 1.98 -4.65 -5.78
N HIS A 76 1.22 -4.12 -6.72
CA HIS A 76 1.74 -3.24 -7.76
C HIS A 76 1.48 -1.80 -7.33
N LEU A 77 2.54 -1.12 -6.94
CA LEU A 77 2.55 0.28 -6.54
C LEU A 77 2.94 1.13 -7.73
N ARG A 78 2.11 2.11 -8.10
CA ARG A 78 2.38 3.06 -9.17
C ARG A 78 2.25 4.49 -8.67
N THR A 79 3.26 5.33 -8.92
CA THR A 79 3.29 6.73 -8.48
C THR A 79 4.21 7.56 -9.38
N LEU A 80 4.34 8.86 -9.14
CA LEU A 80 5.25 9.72 -9.90
C LEU A 80 6.70 9.59 -9.40
N ASN A 81 7.67 9.75 -10.28
CA ASN A 81 9.11 9.77 -9.94
C ASN A 81 9.53 11.09 -9.26
N THR A 82 9.03 11.31 -8.05
CA THR A 82 9.37 12.46 -7.20
C THR A 82 10.16 11.99 -5.97
N PRO A 83 10.80 12.90 -5.20
CA PRO A 83 11.42 12.54 -3.92
C PRO A 83 10.45 11.83 -2.97
N LEU A 84 9.20 12.33 -2.90
CA LEU A 84 8.12 11.71 -2.15
C LEU A 84 7.80 10.31 -2.70
N GLY A 85 7.68 10.16 -4.03
CA GLY A 85 7.56 8.87 -4.71
C GLY A 85 8.61 7.85 -4.25
N ARG A 86 9.90 8.22 -4.30
CA ARG A 86 11.00 7.34 -3.89
C ARG A 86 10.95 6.98 -2.40
N ARG A 87 10.51 7.90 -1.54
CA ARG A 87 10.33 7.65 -0.10
C ARG A 87 9.21 6.63 0.17
N LEU A 88 8.16 6.62 -0.65
CA LEU A 88 7.07 5.65 -0.54
C LEU A 88 7.54 4.21 -0.70
N ARG A 89 8.56 3.95 -1.54
CA ARG A 89 9.14 2.60 -1.67
C ARG A 89 9.58 2.04 -0.32
N ARG A 90 10.35 2.82 0.46
CA ARG A 90 10.88 2.39 1.76
C ARG A 90 9.75 2.12 2.75
N LEU A 91 8.76 3.00 2.80
CA LEU A 91 7.60 2.83 3.68
C LEU A 91 6.81 1.56 3.32
N PHE A 92 6.61 1.28 2.03
CA PHE A 92 5.91 0.08 1.57
C PHE A 92 6.72 -1.19 1.85
N SER A 93 8.04 -1.17 1.65
CA SER A 93 8.92 -2.28 2.05
C SER A 93 8.78 -2.60 3.54
N LEU A 94 8.82 -1.58 4.40
CA LEU A 94 8.63 -1.74 5.85
C LEU A 94 7.22 -2.29 6.20
N ALA A 95 6.17 -1.75 5.57
CA ALA A 95 4.81 -2.20 5.80
C ALA A 95 4.58 -3.68 5.40
N LEU A 96 5.17 -4.08 4.28
CA LEU A 96 4.99 -5.42 3.73
C LEU A 96 5.87 -6.46 4.45
N GLY A 97 6.99 -6.04 5.02
CA GLY A 97 7.95 -6.86 5.77
C GLY A 97 9.08 -7.31 4.84
N GLU A 98 10.30 -6.80 5.07
CA GLU A 98 11.45 -6.95 4.17
C GLU A 98 11.91 -8.40 3.99
N ASP A 99 11.70 -9.26 5.00
CA ASP A 99 12.24 -10.63 5.04
C ASP A 99 11.60 -11.60 4.03
N ASN A 100 10.48 -11.23 3.40
CA ASN A 100 9.73 -12.10 2.45
C ASN A 100 9.34 -11.37 1.16
N LEU A 101 10.16 -10.40 0.74
CA LEU A 101 9.82 -9.38 -0.25
C LEU A 101 10.71 -9.45 -1.50
N ASP A 102 10.20 -9.98 -2.61
CA ASP A 102 10.83 -9.73 -3.92
C ASP A 102 10.33 -8.39 -4.47
N VAL A 103 11.24 -7.47 -4.76
CA VAL A 103 10.90 -6.15 -5.32
C VAL A 103 11.44 -6.04 -6.74
N ALA A 104 10.54 -5.93 -7.70
CA ALA A 104 10.88 -5.47 -9.04
C ALA A 104 10.48 -4.00 -9.21
N SER A 105 11.25 -3.25 -9.99
CA SER A 105 10.92 -1.87 -10.33
C SER A 105 11.01 -1.62 -11.82
N SER A 106 10.06 -0.87 -12.36
CA SER A 106 10.18 -0.26 -13.69
C SER A 106 9.97 1.25 -13.60
N LEU A 107 10.65 1.97 -14.49
CA LEU A 107 10.44 3.39 -14.72
C LEU A 107 9.87 3.52 -16.13
N GLU A 108 8.64 4.02 -16.22
CA GLU A 108 7.97 4.31 -17.49
C GLU A 108 7.60 5.79 -17.48
N ASP A 109 8.18 6.57 -18.39
CA ASP A 109 8.07 8.03 -18.42
C ASP A 109 8.40 8.67 -17.06
N ALA A 110 7.48 9.49 -16.54
CA ALA A 110 7.57 10.15 -15.24
C ALA A 110 7.03 9.28 -14.08
N GLN A 111 6.79 7.99 -14.29
CA GLN A 111 6.14 7.12 -13.33
C GLN A 111 7.03 5.99 -12.84
N LEU A 112 7.02 5.79 -11.52
CA LEU A 112 7.65 4.67 -10.84
C LEU A 112 6.61 3.59 -10.60
N THR A 113 6.94 2.37 -11.03
CA THR A 113 6.18 1.17 -10.69
C THR A 113 7.06 0.26 -9.86
N TRP A 114 6.54 -0.21 -8.72
CA TRP A 114 7.16 -1.25 -7.91
C TRP A 114 6.20 -2.43 -7.76
N VAL A 115 6.73 -3.62 -7.99
CA VAL A 115 6.01 -4.87 -7.76
C VAL A 115 6.62 -5.54 -6.55
N PHE A 116 5.86 -5.58 -5.46
CA PHE A 116 6.23 -6.28 -4.24
C PHE A 116 5.56 -7.65 -4.23
N ARG A 117 6.33 -8.73 -4.21
CA ARG A 117 5.80 -10.09 -4.03
C ARG A 117 6.02 -10.50 -2.58
N VAL A 118 4.93 -10.80 -1.88
CA VAL A 118 4.94 -11.15 -0.46
C VAL A 118 4.48 -12.59 -0.27
N HIS A 119 5.37 -13.38 0.33
CA HIS A 119 5.08 -14.75 0.74
C HIS A 119 4.58 -14.75 2.19
N TYR A 120 3.26 -14.67 2.36
CA TYR A 120 2.67 -14.73 3.68
C TYR A 120 2.69 -16.17 4.24
N PRO A 121 2.89 -16.34 5.57
CA PRO A 121 2.67 -17.61 6.24
C PRO A 121 1.26 -18.15 5.97
N GLU A 122 1.10 -19.48 5.93
CA GLU A 122 -0.16 -20.12 5.55
C GLU A 122 -1.35 -19.64 6.41
N GLU A 123 -1.12 -19.41 7.70
CA GLU A 123 -2.13 -18.88 8.63
C GLU A 123 -2.65 -17.51 8.24
N VAL A 124 -1.77 -16.65 7.72
CA VAL A 124 -2.17 -15.33 7.20
C VAL A 124 -2.96 -15.53 5.92
N VAL A 125 -2.49 -16.38 5.00
CA VAL A 125 -3.21 -16.68 3.75
C VAL A 125 -4.62 -17.23 4.02
N ARG A 126 -4.79 -18.16 4.97
CA ARG A 126 -6.10 -18.70 5.37
C ARG A 126 -7.05 -17.59 5.85
N ARG A 127 -6.56 -16.64 6.67
CA ARG A 127 -7.34 -15.48 7.12
C ARG A 127 -7.75 -14.57 5.96
N LEU A 128 -6.85 -14.38 4.99
CA LEU A 128 -7.08 -13.54 3.81
C LEU A 128 -8.01 -14.18 2.76
N SER A 129 -8.14 -15.52 2.75
CA SER A 129 -8.89 -16.27 1.74
C SER A 129 -10.35 -16.56 2.12
N GLY A 130 -10.67 -16.58 3.43
CA GLY A 130 -12.04 -16.80 3.90
C GLY A 130 -12.96 -15.62 3.68
#